data_AF-A0A7Z9VLD4-F1
#
_entry.id   AF-A0A7Z9VLD4-F1
#
_cell.length_a   1.000
_cell.length_b   1.000
_cell.length_c   1.000
_cell.angle_alpha   90.00
_cell.angle_beta   90.00
_cell.angle_gamma   90.00
#
_symmetry.space_group_name_H-M   'P 1'
#
loop_
_entity.id
_entity.type
_entity.pdbx_description
1 polymer ?
#
loop_
_entity_poly.entity_id
_entity_poly.type
_entity_poly.pdbx_seq_one_letter_code
_entity_poly.pdbx_strand_id
1 'polypeptide(L)' 'MDTIRLILRIVGYSGFGLFFIQILNLWVDLFQPSFLWIQIALVTGVVSLFILVLVDRFTNEEDKYYSKNVEK' A
#
# COMPACT_ATOMS: atom_id res chain seq x y z
N MET A 1 0.59 -5.49 -16.58
CA MET A 1 0.27 -5.62 -15.14
C MET A 1 1.43 -5.20 -14.24
N ASP A 2 2.69 -5.38 -14.67
CA ASP A 2 3.85 -5.05 -13.85
C ASP A 2 4.02 -3.54 -13.58
N THR A 3 3.67 -2.69 -14.54
CA THR A 3 3.68 -1.23 -14.35
C THR A 3 2.71 -0.77 -13.26
N ILE A 4 1.49 -1.34 -13.21
CA ILE A 4 0.48 -1.01 -12.20
C ILE A 4 0.96 -1.46 -10.81
N ARG A 5 1.54 -2.66 -10.74
CA ARG A 5 2.12 -3.22 -9.52
C ARG A 5 3.29 -2.35 -9.01
N LEU A 6 4.12 -1.86 -9.92
CA LEU A 6 5.23 -0.96 -9.60
C LEU A 6 4.73 0.39 -9.09
N ILE A 7 3.72 0.98 -9.74
CA ILE A 7 3.11 2.24 -9.28
C ILE A 7 2.49 2.09 -7.88
N LEU A 8 1.72 1.02 -7.64
CA LEU A 8 1.13 0.75 -6.33
C LEU A 8 2.19 0.54 -5.24
N ARG A 9 3.31 -0.13 -5.55
CA ARG A 9 4.44 -0.24 -4.61
C ARG A 9 5.02 1.13 -4.28
N ILE A 10 5.32 1.94 -5.30
CA ILE A 10 5.91 3.27 -5.12
C ILE A 10 4.97 4.15 -4.28
N VAL A 11 3.69 4.20 -4.62
CA VAL A 11 2.68 5.00 -3.90
C VAL A 11 2.50 4.49 -2.47
N GLY A 12 2.38 3.17 -2.27
CA GLY A 12 2.25 2.56 -0.95
C GLY A 12 3.44 2.86 -0.04
N TYR A 13 4.66 2.59 -0.49
CA TYR A 13 5.87 2.85 0.30
C TYR A 13 6.12 4.33 0.53
N SER A 14 5.85 5.18 -0.46
CA SER A 14 5.98 6.64 -0.30
C SER A 14 4.95 7.16 0.71
N GLY A 15 3.70 6.68 0.67
CA GLY A 15 2.67 7.02 1.64
C GLY A 15 3.05 6.62 3.07
N PHE A 16 3.59 5.41 3.25
CA PHE A 16 4.12 4.97 4.54
C PHE A 16 5.33 5.77 5.01
N GLY A 17 6.25 6.12 4.10
CA GLY A 17 7.38 6.98 4.40
C GLY A 17 6.95 8.37 4.88
N LEU A 18 5.99 8.98 4.16
CA LEU A 18 5.41 10.26 4.56
C LEU A 18 4.68 10.17 5.90
N PHE A 19 3.94 9.08 6.16
CA PHE A 19 3.34 8.85 7.46
C PHE A 19 4.39 8.79 8.57
N PHE A 20 5.49 8.04 8.36
CA PHE A 20 6.57 7.96 9.34
C PHE A 20 7.23 9.32 9.60
N ILE A 21 7.46 10.12 8.56
CA ILE A 21 7.97 11.49 8.69
C ILE A 21 7.00 12.36 9.50
N GLN A 22 5.69 12.23 9.28
CA GLN A 22 4.69 12.97 10.05
C GLN A 22 4.66 12.54 11.53
N ILE A 23 4.86 11.25 11.81
CA ILE A 23 5.01 10.76 13.19
C ILE A 23 6.28 11.33 13.83
N LEU A 24 7.42 11.31 13.14
CA LEU A 24 8.65 11.94 13.63
C LEU A 24 8.47 13.45 13.85
N ASN A 25 7.71 14.11 12.98
CA ASN A 25 7.40 15.53 13.13
C ASN A 25 6.63 15.83 14.42
N LEU A 26 5.77 14.92 14.90
CA LEU A 26 5.11 15.08 16.21
C LEU A 26 6.09 15.04 17.39
N TRP A 27 7.26 14.43 17.24
CA TRP A 27 8.27 14.34 18.30
C TRP A 27 9.25 15.52 18.28
N VAL A 28 9.53 16.05 17.11
CA VAL A 28 10.55 17.10 16.92
C VAL A 28 9.90 18.49 16.76
N ASP A 29 8.60 18.56 16.49
CA ASP A 29 7.84 19.79 16.22
C ASP A 29 8.47 20.66 15.11
N LEU A 30 9.01 20.02 14.06
CA LEU A 30 9.65 20.71 12.92
C LEU A 30 8.64 21.55 12.11
N PHE A 31 7.40 21.10 12.03
CA PHE A 31 6.29 21.75 11.33
C PHE A 31 5.01 21.61 12.15
N GLN A 32 4.04 22.51 11.94
CA GLN A 32 2.74 22.41 12.62
C GLN A 32 2.08 21.06 12.29
N PRO A 33 1.91 20.18 13.28
CA PRO A 33 1.37 18.86 13.03
C PRO A 33 -0.11 18.97 12.64
N SER A 34 -0.49 18.20 11.62
CA SER A 34 -1.86 18.11 11.18
C SER A 34 -2.33 16.67 11.20
N PHE A 35 -3.28 16.40 12.08
CA PHE A 35 -3.89 15.09 12.24
C PHE A 35 -4.51 14.58 10.92
N LEU A 36 -5.07 15.50 10.13
CA LEU A 36 -5.66 15.18 8.83
C LEU A 36 -4.60 14.66 7.85
N TRP A 37 -3.43 15.31 7.77
CA TRP A 37 -2.33 14.86 6.91
C TRP A 37 -1.73 13.52 7.34
N ILE A 38 -1.62 13.29 8.65
CA ILE A 38 -1.21 11.99 9.21
C ILE A 38 -2.18 10.89 8.78
N GLN A 39 -3.49 11.12 8.91
CA GLN A 39 -4.51 10.15 8.50
C GLN A 39 -4.47 9.88 6.99
N ILE A 40 -4.39 10.93 6.15
CA ILE A 40 -4.30 10.77 4.70
C ILE A 40 -3.07 9.94 4.33
N ALA A 41 -1.90 10.23 4.90
CA ALA A 41 -0.67 9.49 4.59
C ALA A 41 -0.80 8.00 4.96
N LEU A 42 -1.35 7.70 6.14
CA LEU A 42 -1.60 6.33 6.59
C LEU A 42 -2.57 5.60 5.67
N VAL A 43 -3.74 6.19 5.42
CA VAL A 43 -4.78 5.58 4.58
C VAL A 43 -4.25 5.35 3.17
N THR A 44 -3.58 6.33 2.58
CA THR A 44 -3.03 6.22 1.22
C THR A 44 -1.97 5.13 1.14
N GLY A 45 -1.07 5.03 2.12
CA GLY A 45 -0.06 3.98 2.19
C GLY A 45 -0.67 2.58 2.33
N VAL A 46 -1.56 2.40 3.31
CA VAL A 46 -2.22 1.11 3.60
C VAL A 46 -3.11 0.67 2.44
N VAL A 47 -3.97 1.55 1.92
CA VAL A 47 -4.90 1.21 0.84
C VAL A 47 -4.13 0.85 -0.44
N SER A 48 -3.06 1.57 -0.77
CA SER A 48 -2.26 1.28 -1.96
C SER A 48 -1.57 -0.09 -1.86
N LEU A 49 -0.97 -0.41 -0.71
CA LEU A 49 -0.38 -1.73 -0.48
C LEU A 49 -1.43 -2.84 -0.40
N PHE A 50 -2.60 -2.57 0.16
CA PHE A 50 -3.69 -3.54 0.21
C PHE A 50 -4.21 -3.88 -1.20
N ILE A 51 -4.41 -2.86 -2.05
CA ILE A 51 -4.78 -3.06 -3.46
C ILE A 51 -3.68 -3.84 -4.18
N LEU A 52 -2.40 -3.56 -3.91
CA LEU A 52 -1.29 -4.35 -4.47
C LEU A 52 -1.44 -5.84 -4.16
N VAL A 53 -1.70 -6.19 -2.90
CA VAL A 53 -1.88 -7.59 -2.48
C VAL A 53 -3.07 -8.23 -3.19
N LEU A 54 -4.19 -7.51 -3.34
CA LEU A 54 -5.34 -7.99 -4.09
C LEU A 54 -4.98 -8.24 -5.57
N VAL A 55 -4.34 -7.27 -6.22
CA VAL A 55 -3.89 -7.39 -7.61
C VAL A 55 -2.95 -8.57 -7.78
N ASP A 56 -2.01 -8.75 -6.86
CA ASP A 56 -1.09 -9.89 -6.86
C ASP A 56 -1.86 -11.22 -6.75
N ARG A 57 -2.83 -11.31 -5.84
CA ARG A 57 -3.66 -12.51 -5.67
C ARG A 57 -4.51 -12.83 -6.91
N PHE A 58 -5.18 -11.84 -7.49
CA PHE A 58 -5.99 -12.03 -8.70
C PHE A 58 -5.16 -12.36 -9.95
N THR A 59 -3.89 -11.95 -9.96
CA THR A 59 -2.96 -12.17 -11.06
C THR A 59 -2.20 -13.48 -10.92
N ASN A 60 -2.17 -14.09 -9.74
CA ASN A 60 -1.36 -15.28 -9.50
C ASN A 60 -1.91 -16.48 -10.28
N GLU A 61 -1.14 -16.97 -11.25
CA GLU A 61 -1.54 -18.06 -12.14
C GLU A 61 -1.64 -19.40 -11.41
N GLU A 62 -0.96 -19.55 -10.27
CA GLU A 62 -1.03 -20.75 -9.42
C GLU A 62 -2.44 -20.97 -8.85
N ASP A 63 -3.10 -19.94 -8.32
CA ASP A 63 -4.49 -20.04 -7.83
C ASP A 63 -5.46 -20.42 -8.98
N LYS A 64 -5.18 -19.93 -10.19
CA LYS A 64 -5.95 -20.25 -11.40
C LYS A 64 -5.74 -21.71 -11.85
N TYR A 65 -4.56 -22.26 -11.62
CA TYR A 65 -4.23 -23.66 -11.93
C TYR A 65 -4.84 -24.63 -10.91
N TYR A 66 -4.85 -24.30 -9.61
CA TYR A 66 -5.50 -25.11 -8.58
C TYR A 66 -7.03 -25.05 -8.68
N SER A 67 -7.63 -23.89 -8.93
CA SER A 67 -9.07 -23.78 -9.20
C SER A 67 -9.54 -24.67 -10.35
N LYS A 68 -8.73 -24.79 -11.41
CA LYS A 68 -9.10 -25.56 -12.62
C LYS A 68 -8.85 -27.07 -12.50
N ASN A 69 -7.94 -27.49 -11.63
CA ASN A 69 -7.52 -28.90 -11.54
C ASN A 69 -7.96 -29.61 -10.24
N VAL A 70 -8.48 -28.88 -9.25
CA VAL A 70 -8.98 -29.45 -7.98
C VAL A 70 -10.49 -29.73 -8.02
N GLU A 71 -11.24 -29.17 -8.99
CA GLU A 71 -12.57 -29.68 -9.35
C GLU A 71 -12.45 -30.87 -10.31
N LYS A 72 -12.15 -32.06 -9.77
CA LYS A 72 -12.46 -33.35 -10.41
C LYS A 72 -12.94 -34.34 -9.37
#